data_AF-A0A7X7NYP4-F1
#
_entry.id   AF-A0A7X7NYP4-F1
#
_cell.length_a   1.000
_cell.length_b   1.000
_cell.length_c   1.000
_cell.angle_alpha   90.00
_cell.angle_beta   90.00
_cell.angle_gamma   90.00
#
_symmetry.space_group_name_H-M   'P 1'
#
loop_
_entity.id
_entity.type
_entity.pdbx_description
1 polymer ?
#
loop_
_entity_poly.entity_id
_entity_poly.type
_entity_poly.pdbx_seq_one_letter_code
_entity_poly.pdbx_strand_id
1 'polypeptide(L)'
;KIIKENQPTVVREILSEEVADDLCMILEGEVTQGTGLNAYIEGYRVAGKTGTAQKVSPTGGYMANEYVASFIGFAPADNPRLLGIVVVDAPQGYPYYGGWVAAPALREIFRDSLRYLGVPLYMPEDSETERSQPKQMVVPDVINLPLSEAITMINQRGFKAKVIGDGNIVWQQVPKPQTRLNSGSEITIHLSAFEQGDEDGEVTIPDLTGKSMKEVAKILADLGLHLLPEGHGLAFQQSPEPGRVVTRGSSIKVKFQPVGE
;
A
#
# COMPACT_ATOMS: atom_id res chain seq x y z
N LYS A 1 -40.37 33.32 17.40
CA LYS A 1 -40.44 32.79 18.79
C LYS A 1 -40.05 31.33 18.74
N ILE A 2 -38.97 30.93 19.41
CA ILE A 2 -38.62 29.50 19.56
C ILE A 2 -39.71 28.87 20.44
N ILE A 3 -40.30 27.76 19.99
CA ILE A 3 -41.46 27.12 20.63
C ILE A 3 -41.05 25.90 21.45
N LYS A 4 -39.90 25.30 21.12
CA LYS A 4 -39.29 24.17 21.79
C LYS A 4 -37.82 24.10 21.42
N GLU A 5 -36.97 23.84 22.41
CA GLU A 5 -35.54 23.62 22.25
C GLU A 5 -35.19 22.28 22.88
N ASN A 6 -34.41 21.46 22.18
CA ASN A 6 -33.99 20.14 22.66
C ASN A 6 -32.48 20.18 22.93
N GLN A 7 -32.08 20.00 24.19
CA GLN A 7 -30.69 19.95 24.60
C GLN A 7 -30.22 18.50 24.77
N PRO A 8 -28.93 18.18 24.52
CA PRO A 8 -28.40 16.84 24.73
C PRO A 8 -28.59 16.38 26.17
N THR A 9 -28.99 15.12 26.37
CA THR A 9 -29.05 14.50 27.70
C THR A 9 -27.94 13.46 27.81
N VAL A 10 -26.97 13.71 28.68
CA VAL A 10 -25.88 12.75 28.94
C VAL A 10 -26.44 11.57 29.73
N VAL A 11 -26.32 10.35 29.19
CA VAL A 11 -26.84 9.13 29.83
C VAL A 11 -25.79 8.50 30.74
N ARG A 12 -24.57 8.31 30.23
CA ARG A 12 -23.42 7.76 30.96
C ARG A 12 -22.12 7.96 30.18
N GLU A 13 -21.01 7.93 30.89
CA GLU A 13 -19.66 7.81 30.33
C GLU A 13 -19.26 6.33 30.32
N ILE A 14 -18.76 5.82 29.20
CA ILE A 14 -18.39 4.40 29.02
C ILE A 14 -16.87 4.19 28.85
N LEU A 15 -16.12 5.25 28.59
CA LEU A 15 -14.68 5.27 28.36
C LEU A 15 -14.11 6.53 29.00
N SER A 16 -12.88 6.46 29.52
CA SER A 16 -12.16 7.67 29.91
C SER A 16 -11.78 8.49 28.68
N GLU A 17 -11.51 9.78 28.88
CA GLU A 17 -11.05 10.70 27.84
C GLU A 17 -9.79 10.18 27.13
N GLU A 18 -8.79 9.71 27.88
CA GLU A 18 -7.55 9.11 27.34
C GLU A 18 -7.84 7.92 26.39
N VAL A 19 -8.75 7.02 26.78
CA VAL A 19 -9.10 5.86 25.94
C VAL A 19 -9.89 6.29 24.71
N ALA A 20 -10.72 7.34 24.83
CA ALA A 20 -11.45 7.90 23.70
C ALA A 20 -10.49 8.56 22.69
N ASP A 21 -9.48 9.28 23.16
CA ASP A 21 -8.46 9.92 22.32
C ASP A 21 -7.61 8.89 21.56
N ASP A 22 -7.13 7.85 22.26
CA ASP A 22 -6.41 6.73 21.64
C ASP A 22 -7.25 6.05 20.56
N LEU A 23 -8.54 5.82 20.84
CA LEU A 23 -9.46 5.22 19.88
C LEU A 23 -9.68 6.14 18.67
N CYS A 24 -9.78 7.45 18.88
CA CYS A 24 -9.90 8.43 17.78
C CYS A 24 -8.67 8.40 16.88
N MET A 25 -7.46 8.36 17.44
CA MET A 25 -6.21 8.24 16.69
C MET A 25 -6.17 6.96 15.85
N ILE A 26 -6.56 5.81 16.43
CA ILE A 26 -6.60 4.53 15.72
C ILE A 26 -7.61 4.58 14.56
N LEU A 27 -8.80 5.13 14.79
CA LEU A 27 -9.86 5.22 13.78
C LEU A 27 -9.55 6.24 12.67
N GLU A 28 -8.77 7.29 12.96
CA GLU A 28 -8.21 8.17 11.94
C GLU A 28 -7.14 7.44 11.11
N GLY A 29 -6.33 6.60 11.74
CA GLY A 29 -5.39 5.70 11.07
C GLY A 29 -6.06 4.81 10.02
N GLU A 30 -7.25 4.28 10.32
CA GLU A 30 -8.01 3.45 9.38
C GLU A 30 -8.43 4.21 8.11
N VAL A 31 -8.64 5.52 8.19
CA VAL A 31 -9.03 6.37 7.06
C VAL A 31 -7.82 6.92 6.30
N THR A 32 -6.67 7.06 6.96
CA THR A 32 -5.44 7.57 6.32
C THR A 32 -4.56 6.48 5.74
N GLN A 33 -4.59 5.26 6.32
CA GLN A 33 -3.68 4.17 5.97
C GLN A 33 -4.37 2.80 5.85
N GLY A 34 -5.62 2.67 6.30
CA GLY A 34 -6.31 1.39 6.43
C GLY A 34 -7.40 1.11 5.41
N THR A 35 -8.46 0.41 5.84
CA THR A 35 -9.56 0.00 4.95
C THR A 35 -10.57 1.12 4.64
N GLY A 36 -10.46 2.25 5.33
CA GLY A 36 -11.36 3.40 5.25
C GLY A 36 -10.89 4.50 4.30
N LEU A 37 -9.85 4.28 3.48
CA LEU A 37 -9.23 5.31 2.62
C LEU A 37 -10.22 6.14 1.79
N ASN A 38 -11.30 5.53 1.32
CA ASN A 38 -12.30 6.22 0.51
C ASN A 38 -13.18 7.22 1.30
N ALA A 39 -13.06 7.26 2.63
CA ALA A 39 -13.69 8.26 3.50
C ALA A 39 -12.82 9.51 3.73
N TYR A 40 -11.58 9.54 3.23
CA TYR A 40 -10.66 10.67 3.41
C TYR A 40 -11.23 11.95 2.78
N ILE A 41 -11.12 13.07 3.50
CA ILE A 41 -11.49 14.40 3.01
C ILE A 41 -10.30 15.32 3.23
N GLU A 42 -9.80 15.92 2.14
CA GLU A 42 -8.73 16.91 2.23
C GLU A 42 -9.16 18.09 3.13
N GLY A 43 -8.31 18.43 4.09
CA GLY A 43 -8.58 19.51 5.05
C GLY A 43 -9.52 19.16 6.21
N TYR A 44 -10.01 17.91 6.31
CA TYR A 44 -10.71 17.43 7.50
C TYR A 44 -10.10 16.13 8.01
N ARG A 45 -9.81 16.07 9.31
CA ARG A 45 -9.42 14.84 9.99
C ARG A 45 -10.66 13.95 10.12
N VAL A 46 -10.71 12.82 9.42
CA VAL A 46 -11.86 11.91 9.46
C VAL A 46 -11.45 10.63 10.16
N ALA A 47 -12.21 10.24 11.18
CA ALA A 47 -12.07 8.96 11.85
C ALA A 47 -13.23 8.05 11.45
N GLY A 48 -12.98 6.76 11.25
CA GLY A 48 -14.05 5.83 10.92
C GLY A 48 -13.66 4.37 10.84
N LYS A 49 -14.68 3.52 10.73
CA LYS A 49 -14.53 2.07 10.63
C LYS A 49 -15.42 1.47 9.57
N THR A 50 -14.82 0.58 8.79
CA THR A 50 -15.49 -0.29 7.83
C THR A 50 -16.21 -1.45 8.53
N GLY A 51 -17.46 -1.68 8.14
CA GLY A 51 -18.22 -2.90 8.43
C GLY A 51 -18.56 -3.67 7.16
N THR A 52 -18.44 -5.00 7.19
CA THR A 52 -18.89 -5.89 6.11
C THR A 52 -19.37 -7.19 6.74
N ALA A 53 -20.68 -7.29 6.99
CA ALA A 53 -21.28 -8.41 7.69
C ALA A 53 -21.99 -9.34 6.70
N GLN A 54 -21.90 -10.66 6.91
CA GLN A 54 -22.71 -11.61 6.13
C GLN A 54 -24.17 -11.59 6.59
N LYS A 55 -25.10 -11.70 5.64
CA LYS A 55 -26.53 -11.77 5.98
C LYS A 55 -26.89 -13.15 6.53
N VAL A 56 -27.80 -13.18 7.50
CA VAL A 56 -28.30 -14.43 8.09
C VAL A 56 -29.26 -15.09 7.11
N SER A 57 -29.06 -16.38 6.87
CA SER A 57 -29.97 -17.17 6.03
C SER A 57 -31.28 -17.47 6.76
N PRO A 58 -32.45 -17.41 6.08
CA PRO A 58 -33.73 -17.81 6.67
C PRO A 58 -33.76 -19.24 7.22
N THR A 59 -32.91 -20.13 6.70
CA THR A 59 -32.82 -21.54 7.11
C THR A 59 -31.74 -21.80 8.17
N GLY A 60 -31.12 -20.75 8.71
CA GLY A 60 -29.97 -20.84 9.62
C GLY A 60 -28.62 -20.75 8.87
N GLY A 61 -27.59 -20.29 9.57
CA GLY A 61 -26.28 -19.98 8.98
C GLY A 61 -26.25 -18.63 8.25
N TYR A 62 -25.24 -18.43 7.40
CA TYR A 62 -25.07 -17.20 6.61
C TYR A 62 -25.37 -17.44 5.13
N MET A 63 -25.94 -16.45 4.46
CA MET A 63 -26.18 -16.48 3.03
C MET A 63 -24.84 -16.38 2.28
N ALA A 64 -24.67 -17.21 1.25
CA ALA A 64 -23.50 -17.14 0.38
C ALA A 64 -23.60 -15.88 -0.50
N ASN A 65 -22.53 -15.10 -0.56
CA ASN A 65 -22.40 -13.89 -1.38
C ASN A 65 -23.36 -12.73 -1.04
N GLU A 66 -24.05 -12.77 0.09
CA GLU A 66 -24.91 -11.67 0.54
C GLU A 66 -24.33 -10.99 1.79
N TYR A 67 -24.11 -9.68 1.67
CA TYR A 67 -23.44 -8.88 2.68
C TYR A 67 -24.22 -7.60 2.99
N VAL A 68 -24.00 -7.06 4.19
CA VAL A 68 -24.34 -5.70 4.57
C VAL A 68 -23.04 -4.93 4.65
N ALA A 69 -22.86 -3.97 3.75
CA ALA A 69 -21.69 -3.11 3.71
C ALA A 69 -21.98 -1.83 4.47
N SER A 70 -21.12 -1.43 5.40
CA SER A 70 -21.32 -0.22 6.18
C SER A 70 -20.02 0.52 6.44
N PHE A 71 -20.17 1.81 6.72
CA PHE A 71 -19.09 2.65 7.20
C PHE A 71 -19.67 3.63 8.21
N ILE A 72 -19.11 3.63 9.42
CA ILE A 72 -19.40 4.62 10.46
C ILE A 72 -18.18 5.52 10.61
N GLY A 73 -18.39 6.81 10.75
CA GLY A 73 -17.31 7.75 10.98
C GLY A 73 -17.78 9.01 11.67
N PHE A 74 -16.82 9.82 12.09
CA PHE A 74 -17.04 11.15 12.63
C PHE A 74 -15.92 12.09 12.19
N ALA A 75 -16.25 13.39 12.15
CA ALA A 75 -15.33 14.42 11.70
C ALA A 75 -15.67 15.80 12.31
N PRO A 76 -14.67 16.67 12.53
CA PRO A 76 -13.23 16.38 12.58
C PRO A 76 -12.87 15.35 13.68
N ALA A 77 -11.80 14.57 13.54
CA ALA A 77 -11.45 13.51 14.49
C ALA A 77 -11.01 14.05 15.86
N ASP A 78 -10.41 15.24 15.88
CA ASP A 78 -9.89 15.95 17.05
C ASP A 78 -10.94 16.79 17.77
N ASN A 79 -11.96 17.26 17.06
CA ASN A 79 -13.10 17.95 17.65
C ASN A 79 -14.38 17.58 16.90
N PRO A 80 -14.95 16.38 17.15
CA PRO A 80 -16.06 15.85 16.36
C PRO A 80 -17.29 16.75 16.36
N ARG A 81 -17.73 17.14 15.16
CA ARG A 81 -18.94 17.95 14.94
C ARG A 81 -20.07 17.15 14.31
N LEU A 82 -19.72 16.08 13.61
CA LEU A 82 -20.64 15.16 12.94
C LEU A 82 -20.24 13.72 13.21
N LEU A 83 -21.24 12.88 13.47
CA LEU A 83 -21.16 11.42 13.46
C LEU A 83 -22.16 10.94 12.42
N GLY A 84 -21.78 9.95 11.61
CA GLY A 84 -22.66 9.39 10.59
C GLY A 84 -22.34 7.94 10.30
N ILE A 85 -23.37 7.22 9.87
CA ILE A 85 -23.25 5.84 9.41
C ILE A 85 -24.00 5.69 8.09
N VAL A 86 -23.35 5.07 7.11
CA VAL A 86 -23.99 4.61 5.88
C VAL A 86 -24.02 3.09 5.92
N VAL A 87 -25.19 2.53 5.63
CA VAL A 87 -25.42 1.08 5.54
C VAL A 87 -26.05 0.78 4.20
N VAL A 88 -25.46 -0.14 3.45
CA VAL A 88 -25.96 -0.62 2.16
C VAL A 88 -26.26 -2.10 2.30
N ASP A 89 -27.54 -2.44 2.15
CA ASP A 89 -28.02 -3.82 2.18
C ASP A 89 -27.82 -4.48 0.81
N ALA A 90 -27.24 -5.68 0.82
CA ALA A 90 -27.00 -6.52 -0.35
C ALA A 90 -26.41 -5.77 -1.57
N PRO A 91 -25.24 -5.11 -1.44
CA PRO A 91 -24.59 -4.46 -2.57
C PRO A 91 -24.23 -5.49 -3.64
N GLN A 92 -24.48 -5.13 -4.90
CA GLN A 92 -24.23 -6.00 -6.04
C GLN A 92 -22.86 -5.71 -6.66
N GLY A 93 -22.17 -6.75 -7.16
CA GLY A 93 -20.88 -6.63 -7.83
C GLY A 93 -19.67 -6.66 -6.88
N TYR A 94 -18.48 -6.47 -7.45
CA TYR A 94 -17.22 -6.43 -6.71
C TYR A 94 -16.50 -5.09 -6.96
N PRO A 95 -15.88 -4.46 -5.94
CA PRO A 95 -15.81 -4.89 -4.53
C PRO A 95 -17.06 -4.53 -3.70
N TYR A 96 -17.50 -5.44 -2.82
CA TYR A 96 -18.70 -5.29 -1.97
C TYR A 96 -18.40 -4.80 -0.53
N TYR A 97 -17.13 -4.51 -0.22
CA TYR A 97 -16.72 -4.11 1.13
C TYR A 97 -17.23 -2.72 1.50
N GLY A 98 -17.49 -2.48 2.79
CA GLY A 98 -17.96 -1.19 3.32
C GLY A 98 -17.06 0.00 2.98
N GLY A 99 -15.74 -0.22 2.93
CA GLY A 99 -14.76 0.80 2.53
C GLY A 99 -14.88 1.22 1.06
N TRP A 100 -15.45 0.38 0.20
CA TRP A 100 -15.68 0.72 -1.22
C TRP A 100 -17.10 1.20 -1.49
N VAL A 101 -18.07 0.64 -0.78
CA VAL A 101 -19.50 0.89 -1.04
C VAL A 101 -20.03 2.06 -0.19
N ALA A 102 -19.79 2.03 1.13
CA ALA A 102 -20.42 2.95 2.08
C ALA A 102 -19.55 4.18 2.40
N ALA A 103 -18.23 3.99 2.47
CA ALA A 103 -17.29 5.07 2.81
C ALA A 103 -17.32 6.28 1.85
N PRO A 104 -17.39 6.12 0.51
CA PRO A 104 -17.48 7.26 -0.38
C PRO A 104 -18.77 8.07 -0.18
N ALA A 105 -19.89 7.40 0.10
CA ALA A 105 -21.16 8.08 0.35
C ALA A 105 -21.08 8.93 1.63
N LEU A 106 -20.50 8.38 2.71
CA LEU A 106 -20.32 9.15 3.95
C LEU A 106 -19.34 10.32 3.75
N ARG A 107 -18.29 10.15 2.95
CA ARG A 107 -17.34 11.22 2.59
C ARG A 107 -18.05 12.44 2.00
N GLU A 108 -18.92 12.24 1.03
CA GLU A 108 -19.65 13.34 0.37
C GLU A 108 -20.61 14.04 1.36
N ILE A 109 -21.31 13.26 2.19
CA ILE A 109 -22.19 13.79 3.25
C ILE A 109 -21.39 14.68 4.22
N PHE A 110 -20.24 14.20 4.69
CA PHE A 110 -19.40 14.95 5.62
C PHE A 110 -18.82 16.21 4.99
N ARG A 111 -18.28 16.11 3.77
CA ARG A 111 -17.70 17.27 3.07
C ARG A 111 -18.70 18.42 2.96
N ASP A 112 -19.91 18.12 2.53
CA ASP A 112 -20.94 19.15 2.32
C ASP A 112 -21.51 19.65 3.66
N SER A 113 -21.69 18.76 4.63
CA SER A 113 -22.25 19.10 5.94
C SER A 113 -21.27 19.91 6.81
N LEU A 114 -19.99 19.56 6.84
CA LEU A 114 -18.97 20.30 7.60
C LEU A 114 -18.79 21.71 7.04
N ARG A 115 -18.83 21.84 5.71
CA ARG A 115 -18.82 23.14 5.03
C ARG A 115 -20.05 23.96 5.39
N TYR A 116 -21.24 23.35 5.38
CA TYR A 116 -22.48 24.02 5.80
C TYR A 116 -22.43 24.49 7.27
N LEU A 117 -21.85 23.68 8.14
CA LEU A 117 -21.66 24.01 9.56
C LEU A 117 -20.55 25.05 9.81
N GLY A 118 -19.83 25.48 8.78
CA GLY A 118 -18.72 26.43 8.91
C GLY A 118 -17.55 25.86 9.72
N VAL A 119 -17.38 24.53 9.74
CA VAL A 119 -16.23 23.91 10.42
C VAL A 119 -14.98 24.28 9.63
N PRO A 120 -13.98 24.94 10.25
CA PRO A 120 -12.78 25.36 9.56
C PRO A 120 -12.05 24.14 9.01
N LEU A 121 -11.48 24.29 7.82
CA LEU A 121 -10.54 23.31 7.31
C LEU A 121 -9.31 23.33 8.21
N TYR A 122 -8.83 22.16 8.58
CA TYR A 122 -7.49 22.01 9.10
C TYR A 122 -6.53 22.26 7.93
N MET A 123 -6.15 23.51 7.77
CA MET A 123 -4.92 23.89 7.08
C MET A 123 -3.88 23.97 8.19
N PRO A 124 -2.80 23.17 8.17
CA PRO A 124 -1.72 23.40 9.11
C PRO A 124 -1.22 24.85 8.90
N GLU A 125 -1.57 25.73 9.83
CA GLU A 125 -1.02 27.08 9.88
C GLU A 125 0.48 26.93 10.17
N ASP A 126 1.30 27.50 9.28
CA ASP A 126 2.76 27.50 9.30
C ASP A 126 3.44 26.11 9.21
N SER A 127 3.23 25.41 8.10
CA SER A 127 4.40 24.90 7.40
C SER A 127 4.73 25.84 6.24
N GLU A 128 5.79 26.63 6.40
CA GLU A 128 6.52 27.29 5.30
C GLU A 128 7.13 26.27 4.31
N THR A 129 6.65 25.03 4.28
CA THR A 129 7.06 24.01 3.33
C THR A 129 6.05 24.00 2.18
N GLU A 130 6.22 25.03 1.35
CA GLU A 130 6.03 24.99 -0.10
C GLU A 130 4.73 24.36 -0.62
N ARG A 131 3.93 25.24 -1.25
CA ARG A 131 3.24 24.93 -2.50
C ARG A 131 4.15 24.11 -3.42
N SER A 132 4.01 22.80 -3.36
CA SER A 132 4.47 21.92 -4.40
C SER A 132 3.40 20.85 -4.52
N GLN A 133 2.68 20.89 -5.65
CA GLN A 133 2.17 19.64 -6.21
C GLN A 133 3.28 18.60 -5.99
N PRO A 134 3.02 17.42 -5.40
CA PRO A 134 4.09 16.49 -5.06
C PRO A 134 4.90 16.29 -6.33
N LYS A 135 6.15 16.76 -6.32
CA LYS A 135 7.02 16.74 -7.49
C LYS A 135 7.22 15.26 -7.80
N GLN A 136 6.44 14.74 -8.74
CA GLN A 136 6.51 13.34 -9.11
C GLN A 136 7.87 13.13 -9.74
N MET A 137 8.70 12.37 -9.06
CA MET A 137 10.02 12.02 -9.53
C MET A 137 9.99 10.60 -10.07
N VAL A 138 10.85 10.37 -11.05
CA VAL A 138 10.99 9.08 -11.70
C VAL A 138 12.01 8.29 -10.90
N VAL A 139 11.61 7.10 -10.44
CA VAL A 139 12.47 6.17 -9.72
C VAL A 139 13.69 5.84 -10.59
N PRO A 140 14.93 6.11 -10.11
CA PRO A 140 16.14 5.78 -10.84
C PRO A 140 16.33 4.27 -10.92
N ASP A 141 17.05 3.82 -11.95
CA ASP A 141 17.55 2.46 -12.01
C ASP A 141 18.89 2.41 -11.28
N VAL A 142 18.93 1.67 -10.19
CA VAL A 142 20.12 1.47 -9.36
C VAL A 142 20.51 0.01 -9.25
N ILE A 143 19.87 -0.87 -10.04
CA ILE A 143 20.26 -2.28 -10.12
C ILE A 143 21.68 -2.35 -10.71
N ASN A 144 22.50 -3.24 -10.16
CA ASN A 144 23.93 -3.46 -10.46
C ASN A 144 24.86 -2.31 -10.04
N LEU A 145 24.38 -1.29 -9.35
CA LEU A 145 25.26 -0.26 -8.79
C LEU A 145 25.84 -0.70 -7.45
N PRO A 146 27.09 -0.30 -7.14
CA PRO A 146 27.62 -0.36 -5.79
C PRO A 146 26.69 0.38 -4.81
N LEU A 147 26.56 -0.14 -3.59
CA LEU A 147 25.67 0.42 -2.57
C LEU A 147 25.87 1.93 -2.37
N SER A 148 27.12 2.39 -2.33
CA SER A 148 27.47 3.81 -2.16
C SER A 148 26.94 4.67 -3.31
N GLU A 149 27.07 4.19 -4.55
CA GLU A 149 26.60 4.89 -5.74
C GLU A 149 25.07 4.87 -5.84
N ALA A 150 24.46 3.73 -5.52
CA ALA A 150 23.01 3.58 -5.47
C ALA A 150 22.36 4.53 -4.45
N ILE A 151 22.88 4.59 -3.22
CA ILE A 151 22.40 5.52 -2.18
C ILE A 151 22.55 6.96 -2.65
N THR A 152 23.70 7.32 -3.22
CA THR A 152 23.95 8.68 -3.72
C THR A 152 22.93 9.06 -4.81
N MET A 153 22.70 8.16 -5.77
CA MET A 153 21.76 8.40 -6.86
C MET A 153 20.31 8.51 -6.37
N ILE A 154 19.87 7.64 -5.44
CA ILE A 154 18.55 7.68 -4.81
C ILE A 154 18.34 9.02 -4.09
N ASN A 155 19.30 9.44 -3.27
CA ASN A 155 19.20 10.67 -2.48
C ASN A 155 19.23 11.92 -3.36
N GLN A 156 20.08 11.97 -4.40
CA GLN A 156 20.12 13.09 -5.36
C GLN A 156 18.84 13.21 -6.17
N ARG A 157 18.17 12.08 -6.43
CA ARG A 157 16.83 12.04 -7.03
C ARG A 157 15.73 12.28 -6.00
N GLY A 158 16.06 12.72 -4.79
CA GLY A 158 15.16 13.11 -3.71
C GLY A 158 14.29 11.97 -3.17
N PHE A 159 14.76 10.73 -3.27
CA PHE A 159 14.15 9.56 -2.63
C PHE A 159 14.96 9.17 -1.38
N LYS A 160 14.42 8.25 -0.57
CA LYS A 160 15.12 7.65 0.57
C LYS A 160 15.46 6.19 0.26
N ALA A 161 16.69 5.75 0.51
CA ALA A 161 17.07 4.36 0.34
C ALA A 161 16.80 3.56 1.61
N LYS A 162 16.10 2.43 1.49
CA LYS A 162 16.04 1.40 2.54
C LYS A 162 16.82 0.19 2.09
N VAL A 163 17.83 -0.17 2.85
CA VAL A 163 18.76 -1.25 2.52
C VAL A 163 18.34 -2.54 3.21
N ILE A 164 18.26 -3.64 2.47
CA ILE A 164 17.95 -4.98 2.99
C ILE A 164 19.03 -5.97 2.57
N GLY A 165 19.59 -6.70 3.54
CA GLY A 165 20.58 -7.75 3.32
C GLY A 165 22.03 -7.28 3.43
N ASP A 166 22.95 -8.22 3.31
CA ASP A 166 24.39 -8.00 3.43
C ASP A 166 25.05 -8.07 2.04
N GLY A 167 25.98 -7.15 1.76
CA GLY A 167 26.66 -7.07 0.46
C GLY A 167 27.05 -5.67 0.05
N ASN A 168 27.52 -5.53 -1.18
CA ASN A 168 28.03 -4.27 -1.73
C ASN A 168 27.40 -3.87 -3.06
N ILE A 169 26.57 -4.72 -3.68
CA ILE A 169 25.88 -4.45 -4.94
C ILE A 169 24.37 -4.55 -4.76
N VAL A 170 23.63 -3.62 -5.38
CA VAL A 170 22.17 -3.66 -5.44
C VAL A 170 21.72 -4.64 -6.52
N TRP A 171 21.11 -5.75 -6.13
CA TRP A 171 20.61 -6.74 -7.09
C TRP A 171 19.11 -6.62 -7.36
N GLN A 172 18.37 -6.02 -6.44
CA GLN A 172 16.95 -5.75 -6.61
C GLN A 172 16.59 -4.40 -6.02
N GLN A 173 15.70 -3.70 -6.71
CA GLN A 173 15.03 -2.53 -6.18
C GLN A 173 13.52 -2.68 -6.25
N VAL A 174 12.83 -2.05 -5.31
CA VAL A 174 11.38 -1.86 -5.32
C VAL A 174 11.09 -0.43 -4.85
N PRO A 175 10.28 0.36 -5.57
CA PRO A 175 9.61 0.05 -6.85
C PRO A 175 10.54 -0.07 -8.06
N LYS A 176 10.00 -0.56 -9.19
CA LYS A 176 10.76 -0.72 -10.44
C LYS A 176 11.26 0.64 -10.96
N PRO A 177 12.39 0.67 -11.69
CA PRO A 177 12.84 1.87 -12.39
C PRO A 177 11.73 2.47 -13.26
N GLN A 178 11.77 3.78 -13.48
CA GLN A 178 10.77 4.53 -14.25
C GLN A 178 9.38 4.66 -13.60
N THR A 179 9.15 4.04 -12.45
CA THR A 179 7.94 4.27 -11.64
C THR A 179 7.89 5.74 -11.18
N ARG A 180 6.71 6.36 -11.19
CA ARG A 180 6.53 7.73 -10.69
C ARG A 180 6.15 7.69 -9.22
N LEU A 181 6.92 8.37 -8.37
CA LEU A 181 6.68 8.46 -6.94
C LEU A 181 6.76 9.90 -6.47
N ASN A 182 6.17 10.17 -5.31
CA ASN A 182 6.29 11.46 -4.67
C ASN A 182 7.73 11.63 -4.14
N SER A 183 8.25 12.86 -4.21
CA SER A 183 9.51 13.22 -3.56
C SER A 183 9.53 12.76 -2.10
N GLY A 184 10.66 12.21 -1.65
CA GLY A 184 10.85 11.67 -0.30
C GLY A 184 10.34 10.24 -0.09
N SER A 185 9.74 9.62 -1.11
CA SER A 185 9.32 8.22 -1.06
C SER A 185 10.51 7.28 -0.90
N GLU A 186 10.27 6.14 -0.26
CA GLU A 186 11.29 5.14 0.03
C GLU A 186 11.46 4.16 -1.15
N ILE A 187 12.70 3.91 -1.56
CA ILE A 187 13.10 2.86 -2.48
C ILE A 187 13.83 1.80 -1.66
N THR A 188 13.26 0.60 -1.63
CA THR A 188 13.90 -0.56 -1.00
C THR A 188 14.89 -1.17 -1.98
N ILE A 189 16.17 -1.26 -1.58
CA ILE A 189 17.23 -1.92 -2.32
C ILE A 189 17.71 -3.15 -1.54
N HIS A 190 17.80 -4.28 -2.24
CA HIS A 190 18.32 -5.52 -1.70
C HIS A 190 19.77 -5.71 -2.13
N LEU A 191 20.61 -6.14 -1.18
CA LEU A 191 22.04 -6.33 -1.40
C LEU A 191 22.42 -7.80 -1.53
N SER A 192 23.48 -8.00 -2.30
CA SER A 192 24.19 -9.26 -2.46
C SER A 192 25.68 -9.00 -2.33
N ALA A 193 26.39 -9.90 -1.65
CA ALA A 193 27.83 -9.86 -1.59
C ALA A 193 28.41 -10.21 -2.97
N PHE A 194 29.23 -9.33 -3.52
CA PHE A 194 30.05 -9.64 -4.69
C PHE A 194 31.40 -8.94 -4.55
N GLU A 195 32.45 -9.72 -4.30
CA GLU A 195 33.82 -9.21 -4.40
C GLU A 195 34.17 -9.05 -5.89
N GLN A 196 34.62 -7.84 -6.24
CA GLN A 196 35.11 -7.48 -7.56
C GLN A 196 36.43 -8.22 -7.79
N GLY A 197 36.35 -9.50 -8.18
CA GLY A 197 37.53 -10.38 -8.26
C GLY A 197 37.42 -11.64 -9.11
N ASP A 198 36.23 -12.22 -9.32
CA ASP A 198 36.09 -13.48 -10.07
C ASP A 198 35.22 -13.32 -11.34
N GLU A 199 35.77 -12.63 -12.35
CA GLU A 199 35.19 -12.58 -13.71
C GLU A 199 35.47 -13.84 -14.55
N ASP A 200 36.25 -14.81 -14.07
CA ASP A 200 36.76 -15.93 -14.88
C ASP A 200 35.98 -17.25 -14.77
N GLY A 201 34.70 -17.21 -14.38
CA GLY A 201 33.85 -18.39 -14.29
C GLY A 201 32.79 -18.45 -15.39
N GLU A 202 32.91 -19.39 -16.34
CA GLU A 202 31.82 -19.74 -17.26
C GLU A 202 30.83 -20.69 -16.57
N VAL A 203 29.53 -20.41 -16.69
CA VAL A 203 28.45 -21.23 -16.15
C VAL A 203 27.41 -21.48 -17.23
N THR A 204 26.97 -22.74 -17.32
CA THR A 204 25.91 -23.15 -18.25
C THR A 204 24.55 -22.91 -17.62
N ILE A 205 23.67 -22.24 -18.35
CA ILE A 205 22.31 -21.94 -17.87
C ILE A 205 21.47 -23.22 -17.85
N PRO A 206 20.88 -23.62 -16.71
CA PRO A 206 19.99 -24.77 -16.64
C PRO A 206 18.59 -24.43 -17.19
N ASP A 207 17.80 -25.47 -17.47
CA ASP A 207 16.37 -25.29 -17.76
C ASP A 207 15.60 -25.00 -16.46
N LEU A 208 14.95 -23.84 -16.44
CA LEU A 208 14.19 -23.31 -15.31
C LEU A 208 12.69 -23.55 -15.49
N THR A 209 12.25 -24.08 -16.63
CA THR A 209 10.83 -24.30 -16.95
C THR A 209 10.14 -25.20 -15.92
N GLY A 210 8.93 -24.83 -15.52
CA GLY A 210 8.10 -25.56 -14.56
C GLY A 210 8.50 -25.37 -13.09
N LYS A 211 9.57 -24.61 -12.80
CA LYS A 211 10.03 -24.35 -11.43
C LYS A 211 9.31 -23.15 -10.82
N SER A 212 9.09 -23.21 -9.51
CA SER A 212 8.62 -22.06 -8.74
C SER A 212 9.69 -20.98 -8.65
N MET A 213 9.28 -19.73 -8.42
CA MET A 213 10.20 -18.61 -8.25
C MET A 213 11.26 -18.83 -7.17
N LYS A 214 10.89 -19.54 -6.08
CA LYS A 214 11.81 -19.91 -5.00
C LYS A 214 12.88 -20.91 -5.46
N GLU A 215 12.50 -21.90 -6.25
CA GLU A 215 13.43 -22.89 -6.80
C GLU A 215 14.35 -22.25 -7.85
N VAL A 216 13.80 -21.39 -8.71
CA VAL A 216 14.58 -20.63 -9.70
C VAL A 216 15.62 -19.74 -9.03
N ALA A 217 15.22 -18.97 -8.01
CA ALA A 217 16.14 -18.11 -7.28
C ALA A 217 17.28 -18.90 -6.62
N LYS A 218 16.96 -20.06 -6.04
CA LYS A 218 17.97 -20.94 -5.44
C LYS A 218 18.97 -21.46 -6.48
N ILE A 219 18.47 -21.99 -7.60
CA ILE A 219 19.32 -22.56 -8.67
C ILE A 219 20.25 -21.49 -9.24
N LEU A 220 19.74 -20.29 -9.50
CA LEU A 220 20.55 -19.21 -10.06
C LEU A 220 21.57 -18.69 -9.03
N ALA A 221 21.19 -18.58 -7.75
CA ALA A 221 22.12 -18.21 -6.69
C ALA A 221 23.26 -19.23 -6.54
N ASP A 222 22.96 -20.54 -6.54
CA ASP A 222 23.97 -21.61 -6.47
C ASP A 222 24.95 -21.58 -7.65
N LEU A 223 24.50 -21.03 -8.79
CA LEU A 223 25.27 -20.86 -10.01
C LEU A 223 25.98 -19.50 -10.12
N GLY A 224 25.78 -18.61 -9.14
CA GLY A 224 26.30 -17.25 -9.18
C GLY A 224 25.69 -16.39 -10.29
N LEU A 225 24.42 -16.64 -10.66
CA LEU A 225 23.67 -15.92 -11.69
C LEU A 225 22.54 -15.10 -11.05
N HIS A 226 22.17 -13.98 -11.68
CA HIS A 226 21.11 -13.10 -11.17
C HIS A 226 19.75 -13.41 -11.81
N LEU A 227 18.67 -13.34 -11.04
CA LEU A 227 17.30 -13.53 -11.53
C LEU A 227 16.63 -12.18 -11.80
N LEU A 228 16.10 -11.98 -13.01
CA LEU A 228 15.20 -10.88 -13.36
C LEU A 228 13.78 -11.45 -13.58
N PRO A 229 12.91 -11.48 -12.55
CA PRO A 229 11.60 -12.11 -12.65
C PRO A 229 10.54 -11.22 -13.31
N GLU A 230 9.71 -11.81 -14.16
CA GLU A 230 8.52 -11.18 -14.76
C GLU A 230 7.28 -12.05 -14.52
N GLY A 231 6.27 -11.57 -13.78
CA GLY A 231 5.05 -12.33 -13.47
C GLY A 231 5.12 -13.12 -12.16
N HIS A 232 4.22 -14.09 -11.97
CA HIS A 232 4.12 -14.94 -10.78
C HIS A 232 3.66 -16.35 -11.13
N GLY A 233 3.97 -17.35 -10.29
CA GLY A 233 3.63 -18.76 -10.51
C GLY A 233 4.82 -19.62 -10.95
N LEU A 234 4.65 -20.42 -12.00
CA LEU A 234 5.69 -21.32 -12.53
C LEU A 234 6.42 -20.68 -13.71
N ALA A 235 7.73 -20.87 -13.78
CA ALA A 235 8.54 -20.39 -14.89
C ALA A 235 8.12 -21.08 -16.20
N PHE A 236 7.89 -20.30 -17.25
CA PHE A 236 7.53 -20.81 -18.58
C PHE A 236 8.45 -20.31 -19.69
N GLN A 237 9.25 -19.27 -19.41
CA GLN A 237 10.21 -18.72 -20.38
C GLN A 237 11.43 -18.20 -19.63
N GLN A 238 12.62 -18.38 -20.21
CA GLN A 238 13.86 -17.79 -19.72
C GLN A 238 14.67 -17.17 -20.86
N SER A 239 15.55 -16.23 -20.54
CA SER A 239 16.52 -15.65 -21.46
C SER A 239 17.79 -15.27 -20.68
N PRO A 240 18.98 -15.75 -21.08
CA PRO A 240 19.25 -16.58 -22.26
C PRO A 240 18.70 -18.02 -22.19
N GLU A 241 18.63 -18.68 -23.35
CA GLU A 241 18.10 -20.04 -23.50
C GLU A 241 18.87 -21.08 -22.67
N PRO A 242 18.22 -22.17 -22.21
CA PRO A 242 18.90 -23.28 -21.54
C PRO A 242 20.08 -23.82 -22.35
N GLY A 243 21.17 -24.17 -21.68
CA GLY A 243 22.40 -24.69 -22.30
C GLY A 243 23.36 -23.62 -22.84
N ARG A 244 22.95 -22.35 -22.84
CA ARG A 244 23.85 -21.23 -23.17
C ARG A 244 24.88 -21.05 -22.06
N VAL A 245 26.14 -20.86 -22.44
CA VAL A 245 27.22 -20.49 -21.52
C VAL A 245 27.21 -18.98 -21.33
N VAL A 246 27.25 -18.57 -20.07
CA VAL A 246 27.34 -17.16 -19.65
C VAL A 246 28.40 -17.01 -18.58
N THR A 247 28.89 -15.79 -18.39
CA THR A 247 29.78 -15.48 -17.28
C THR A 247 29.01 -15.50 -15.97
N ARG A 248 29.64 -15.97 -14.89
CA ARG A 248 29.14 -15.74 -13.52
C ARG A 248 28.86 -14.26 -13.31
N GLY A 249 27.80 -13.94 -12.58
CA GLY A 249 27.24 -12.60 -12.46
C GLY A 249 26.33 -12.17 -13.61
N SER A 250 26.12 -13.03 -14.63
CA SER A 250 25.14 -12.72 -15.69
C SER A 250 23.70 -12.74 -15.16
N SER A 251 22.88 -11.83 -15.68
CA SER A 251 21.45 -11.77 -15.37
C SER A 251 20.61 -12.63 -16.31
N ILE A 252 19.73 -13.43 -15.72
CA ILE A 252 18.80 -14.34 -16.40
C ILE A 252 17.39 -13.80 -16.19
N LYS A 253 16.74 -13.40 -17.29
CA LYS A 253 15.34 -13.01 -17.28
C LYS A 253 14.47 -14.26 -17.28
N VAL A 254 13.51 -14.35 -16.37
CA VAL A 254 12.58 -15.50 -16.27
C VAL A 254 11.16 -14.99 -16.14
N LYS A 255 10.27 -15.48 -17.01
CA LYS A 255 8.83 -15.19 -16.96
C LYS A 255 8.07 -16.31 -16.28
N PHE A 256 7.10 -15.92 -15.45
CA PHE A 256 6.28 -16.80 -14.62
C PHE A 256 4.79 -16.62 -14.94
N GLN A 257 4.04 -17.72 -14.93
CA GLN A 257 2.59 -17.74 -15.13
C GLN A 257 1.86 -18.54 -14.04
N PRO A 258 0.60 -18.18 -13.69
CA PRO A 258 -0.20 -18.92 -12.72
C PRO A 258 -0.42 -20.39 -13.13
N VAL A 259 -0.65 -21.25 -12.14
CA VAL A 259 -0.99 -22.66 -12.40
C VAL A 259 -2.50 -22.76 -12.66
N GLY A 260 -2.90 -22.98 -13.91
CA GLY A 260 -4.30 -23.30 -14.25
C GLY A 260 -5.00 -22.46 -15.34
N GLU A 261 -4.26 -21.72 -16.17
CA GLU A 261 -4.77 -21.15 -17.44
C GLU A 261 -4.12 -21.83 -18.65
#